data_AF-A0A3C0GE47-F1
#
_entry.id   AF-A0A3C0GE47-F1
#
_cell.length_a   1.000
_cell.length_b   1.000
_cell.length_c   1.000
_cell.angle_alpha   90.00
_cell.angle_beta   90.00
_cell.angle_gamma   90.00
#
_symmetry.space_group_name_H-M   'P 1'
#
loop_
_entity.id
_entity.type
_entity.pdbx_description
1 polymer ?
#
loop_
_entity_poly.entity_id
_entity_poly.type
_entity_poly.pdbx_seq_one_letter_code
_entity_poly.pdbx_strand_id
1 'polypeptide(L)'
;MKKANLFLAILLFTSVFVNAQQFPQFTQYMYNTISVNPAYAGSRETLNATILHRNQWAGLEGNPRTSTLSVHSPLKNEKIG
;
A
#
# COMPACT_ATOMS: atom_id res chain seq x y z
N MET A 1 13.16 41.53 -6.41
CA MET A 1 14.24 40.51 -6.46
C MET A 1 14.63 39.99 -5.07
N LYS A 2 15.08 40.83 -4.12
CA LYS A 2 15.49 40.37 -2.77
C LYS A 2 14.42 39.59 -1.99
N LYS A 3 13.15 40.01 -2.06
CA LYS A 3 12.02 39.32 -1.39
C LYS A 3 11.73 37.93 -1.99
N ALA A 4 11.82 37.80 -3.31
CA ALA A 4 11.64 36.52 -4.00
C ALA A 4 12.77 35.54 -3.66
N ASN A 5 14.00 36.03 -3.57
CA ASN A 5 15.15 35.21 -3.17
C ASN A 5 15.04 34.75 -1.71
N LEU A 6 14.55 35.61 -0.81
CA LEU A 6 14.28 35.24 0.59
C LEU A 6 13.18 34.17 0.69
N PHE A 7 12.09 34.35 -0.06
CA PHE A 7 11.01 33.37 -0.11
C PHE A 7 11.49 32.00 -0.62
N LEU A 8 12.28 32.00 -1.70
CA LEU A 8 12.88 30.77 -2.24
C LEU A 8 13.81 30.09 -1.23
N ALA A 9 14.62 30.87 -0.51
CA ALA A 9 15.53 30.34 0.51
C ALA A 9 14.77 29.66 1.67
N ILE A 10 13.66 30.27 2.12
CA ILE A 10 12.79 29.68 3.15
C ILE A 10 12.19 28.36 2.64
N LEU A 11 11.71 28.34 1.39
CA LEU A 11 11.07 27.16 0.80
C LEU A 11 12.06 25.99 0.68
N LEU A 12 13.28 26.25 0.25
CA LEU A 12 14.37 25.27 0.21
C LEU A 12 14.79 24.79 1.61
N PHE A 13 14.79 25.66 2.61
CA PHE A 13 15.12 25.26 3.98
C PHE A 13 14.05 24.38 4.61
N THR A 14 12.77 24.54 4.23
CA THR A 14 11.70 23.69 4.77
C THR A 14 11.66 22.28 4.17
N SER A 15 12.17 22.08 2.95
CA SER A 15 12.07 20.78 2.26
C SER A 15 12.92 19.68 2.88
N VAL A 16 14.01 20.04 3.57
CA VAL A 16 14.93 19.06 4.22
C VAL A 16 14.33 18.39 5.46
N PHE A 17 13.24 18.92 6.01
CA PHE A 17 12.57 18.38 7.20
C PHE A 17 11.33 17.55 6.88
N VAL A 18 10.99 17.39 5.60
CA VAL A 18 9.81 16.63 5.18
C VAL A 18 10.17 15.16 5.04
N ASN A 19 9.42 14.30 5.71
CA ASN A 19 9.49 12.85 5.49
C ASN A 19 8.51 12.47 4.37
N ALA A 20 9.02 11.91 3.28
CA ALA A 20 8.19 11.34 2.22
C ALA A 20 7.92 9.86 2.51
N GLN A 21 6.66 9.42 2.36
CA GLN A 21 6.27 8.02 2.49
C GLN A 21 5.79 7.52 1.14
N GLN A 22 6.24 6.33 0.74
CA GLN A 22 5.76 5.67 -0.46
C GLN A 22 4.54 4.83 -0.13
N PHE A 23 3.44 5.00 -0.89
CA PHE A 23 2.28 4.15 -0.74
C PHE A 23 2.57 2.70 -1.17
N PRO A 24 1.94 1.71 -0.51
CA PRO A 24 1.96 0.32 -0.96
C PRO A 24 1.52 0.20 -2.42
N GLN A 25 2.27 -0.58 -3.21
CA GLN A 25 1.93 -0.85 -4.61
C GLN A 25 1.40 -2.27 -4.80
N PHE A 26 0.19 -2.39 -5.34
CA PHE A 26 -0.52 -3.66 -5.53
C PHE A 26 -0.49 -4.17 -6.98
N THR A 27 0.68 -4.20 -7.63
CA THR A 27 0.77 -4.70 -9.02
C THR A 27 0.44 -6.18 -9.15
N GLN A 28 0.50 -6.93 -8.05
CA GLN A 28 0.20 -8.36 -7.94
C GLN A 28 -1.23 -8.61 -7.43
N TYR A 29 -2.17 -7.68 -7.70
CA TYR A 29 -3.54 -7.75 -7.21
C TYR A 29 -4.28 -9.04 -7.60
N MET A 30 -3.92 -9.69 -8.70
CA MET A 30 -4.50 -10.96 -9.15
C MET A 30 -4.39 -12.08 -8.10
N TYR A 31 -3.39 -12.01 -7.21
CA TYR A 31 -3.21 -12.96 -6.12
C TYR A 31 -3.94 -12.53 -4.84
N ASN A 32 -4.25 -11.24 -4.69
CA ASN A 32 -4.95 -10.68 -3.54
C ASN A 32 -6.05 -9.70 -4.00
N THR A 33 -7.07 -10.26 -4.62
CA THR A 33 -8.17 -9.49 -5.24
C THR A 33 -9.00 -8.73 -4.20
N ILE A 34 -9.02 -9.17 -2.93
CA ILE A 34 -9.74 -8.46 -1.86
C ILE A 34 -9.14 -7.08 -1.58
N SER A 35 -7.84 -6.88 -1.88
CA SER A 35 -7.18 -5.58 -1.72
C SER A 35 -7.68 -4.54 -2.73
N VAL A 36 -8.30 -4.97 -3.82
CA VAL A 36 -8.92 -4.09 -4.83
C VAL A 36 -10.42 -4.02 -4.65
N ASN A 37 -11.08 -5.16 -4.41
CA ASN A 37 -12.53 -5.22 -4.20
C ASN A 37 -12.87 -6.06 -2.96
N PRO A 38 -13.31 -5.46 -1.85
CA PRO A 38 -13.66 -6.19 -0.64
C PRO A 38 -14.86 -7.13 -0.83
N ALA A 39 -15.74 -6.89 -1.80
CA ALA A 39 -16.86 -7.77 -2.11
C ALA A 39 -16.41 -9.15 -2.66
N TYR A 40 -15.14 -9.30 -3.02
CA TYR A 40 -14.58 -10.60 -3.40
C TYR A 40 -14.43 -11.57 -2.21
N ALA A 41 -14.43 -11.07 -0.98
CA ALA A 41 -14.28 -11.90 0.21
C ALA A 41 -15.36 -13.00 0.25
N GLY A 42 -14.93 -14.25 0.42
CA GLY A 42 -15.82 -15.41 0.47
C GLY A 42 -16.33 -15.95 -0.88
N SER A 43 -16.05 -15.27 -2.00
CA SER A 43 -16.49 -15.69 -3.35
C SER A 43 -15.96 -17.06 -3.81
N ARG A 44 -14.87 -17.55 -3.21
CA ARG A 44 -14.27 -18.86 -3.52
C ARG A 44 -14.82 -20.02 -2.68
N GLU A 45 -15.90 -19.80 -1.92
CA GLU A 45 -16.61 -20.79 -1.09
C GLU A 45 -15.71 -21.61 -0.12
N THR A 46 -14.52 -21.11 0.15
CA THR A 46 -13.49 -21.79 0.96
C THR A 46 -12.78 -20.75 1.83
N LEU A 47 -12.14 -21.22 2.90
CA LEU A 47 -11.18 -20.41 3.63
C LEU A 47 -9.98 -20.14 2.72
N ASN A 48 -9.68 -18.87 2.47
CA ASN A 48 -8.52 -18.43 1.72
C ASN A 48 -7.61 -17.59 2.63
N ALA A 49 -6.33 -17.94 2.65
CA ALA A 49 -5.29 -17.16 3.29
C ALA A 49 -4.16 -16.92 2.28
N THR A 50 -3.80 -15.65 2.08
CA THR A 50 -2.78 -15.22 1.14
C THR A 50 -1.76 -14.34 1.84
N ILE A 51 -0.47 -14.62 1.62
CA ILE A 51 0.66 -13.78 2.05
C ILE A 51 1.37 -13.29 0.81
N LEU A 52 1.62 -11.99 0.73
CA LEU A 52 2.33 -11.37 -0.37
C LEU A 52 3.46 -10.51 0.18
N HIS A 53 4.68 -10.72 -0.31
CA HIS A 53 5.84 -9.89 0.03
C HIS A 53 6.42 -9.29 -1.24
N ARG A 54 6.53 -7.97 -1.27
CA ARG A 54 7.13 -7.20 -2.36
C ARG A 54 8.38 -6.50 -1.85
N ASN A 55 9.48 -6.72 -2.56
CA ASN A 55 10.77 -6.11 -2.30
C ASN A 55 11.21 -5.32 -3.55
N GLN A 56 11.09 -3.99 -3.53
CA GLN A 56 11.43 -3.15 -4.68
C GLN A 56 12.91 -2.78 -4.64
N TRP A 57 13.59 -2.75 -5.79
CA TRP A 57 15.02 -2.41 -5.86
C TRP A 57 15.88 -3.30 -4.94
N ALA A 58 15.70 -4.62 -5.06
CA ALA A 58 16.37 -5.59 -4.21
C ALA A 58 17.90 -5.41 -4.25
N GLY A 59 18.53 -5.47 -3.09
CA GLY A 59 19.98 -5.25 -2.93
C GLY A 59 20.36 -3.82 -2.54
N LEU A 60 19.43 -2.86 -2.61
CA LEU A 60 19.63 -1.53 -2.02
C LEU A 60 19.23 -1.53 -0.54
N GLU A 61 20.03 -0.85 0.29
CA GLU A 61 19.68 -0.60 1.68
C GLU A 61 18.52 0.41 1.78
N GLY A 62 17.61 0.21 2.73
CA GLY A 62 16.44 1.07 2.92
C GLY A 62 15.40 0.98 1.79
N ASN A 63 15.48 -0.05 0.96
CA ASN A 63 14.61 -0.19 -0.19
C ASN A 63 13.13 -0.43 0.18
N PRO A 64 12.15 0.03 -0.64
CA PRO A 64 10.74 -0.11 -0.32
C PRO A 64 10.30 -1.57 -0.23
N ARG A 65 9.73 -1.94 0.90
CA ARG A 65 9.19 -3.28 1.16
C ARG A 65 7.74 -3.19 1.60
N THR A 66 6.92 -4.08 1.09
CA THR A 66 5.49 -4.17 1.45
C THR A 66 5.13 -5.62 1.66
N SER A 67 4.55 -5.93 2.81
CA SER A 67 4.01 -7.25 3.11
C SER A 67 2.51 -7.13 3.37
N THR A 68 1.74 -8.02 2.76
CA THR A 68 0.29 -8.09 2.95
C THR A 68 -0.09 -9.48 3.40
N LEU A 69 -0.92 -9.57 4.43
CA LEU A 69 -1.62 -10.78 4.84
C LEU A 69 -3.11 -10.56 4.60
N SER A 70 -3.77 -11.53 3.98
CA SER A 70 -5.21 -11.47 3.71
C SER A 70 -5.83 -12.82 4.02
N VAL A 71 -6.88 -12.81 4.83
CA VAL A 71 -7.60 -14.01 5.25
C VAL A 71 -9.09 -13.74 5.12
N HIS A 72 -9.80 -14.59 4.38
CA HIS A 72 -11.24 -14.48 4.21
C HIS A 72 -11.88 -15.85 3.97
N SER A 73 -13.13 -16.01 4.37
CA SER A 73 -13.94 -17.22 4.12
C SER A 73 -15.38 -16.81 3.83
N PRO A 74 -16.17 -17.64 3.13
CA PRO A 74 -17.61 -17.43 3.05
C PRO A 74 -18.21 -17.48 4.46
N LEU A 75 -19.23 -16.66 4.70
CA LEU A 75 -20.07 -16.77 5.88
C LEU A 75 -21.14 -17.83 5.62
N LYS A 76 -21.48 -18.65 6.62
CA LYS A 76 -22.58 -19.63 6.53
C LYS A 76 -23.97 -18.99 6.57
N ASN A 77 -24.07 -17.70 6.90
CA ASN A 77 -25.33 -17.05 7.19
C ASN A 77 -25.84 -16.29 5.95
N GLU A 78 -26.91 -16.79 5.34
CA GLU A 78 -27.54 -16.19 4.16
C GLU A 78 -28.35 -14.92 4.45
N LYS A 79 -28.44 -14.49 5.72
CA LYS A 79 -29.21 -13.30 6.13
C LYS A 79 -28.40 -11.99 6.11
N ILE A 80 -27.18 -12.01 5.60
CA ILE A 80 -26.37 -10.81 5.41
C ILE A 80 -26.48 -10.41 3.94
N GLY A 81 -27.39 -9.48 3.64
CA GLY A 81 -27.71 -8.96 2.31
C GLY A 81 -28.75 -7.86 2.38
#